data_AF-Q2EMS9-F1
#
_entry.id   AF-Q2EMS9-F1
#
_cell.length_a   1.000
_cell.length_b   1.000
_cell.length_c   1.000
_cell.angle_alpha   90.00
_cell.angle_beta   90.00
_cell.angle_gamma   90.00
#
_symmetry.space_group_name_H-M   'P 1'
#
loop_
_entity.id
_entity.type
_entity.pdbx_description
1 polymer ?
#
loop_
_entity_poly.entity_id
_entity_poly.type
_entity_poly.pdbx_seq_one_letter_code
_entity_poly.pdbx_strand_id
1 'polypeptide(L)'
;MGSHDMMFINPTIIRSLNKSKLRKRIVYFLYDVHPHGTYLSELSRRVKSDPSNVLGCLKGMGNRYNGSSSLIELGLVSCDGREGMKIYQMTEYGKTVVEYLKDYDSSDKW
;
A
#
# COMPACT_ATOMS: atom_id res chain seq x y z
N MET A 1 24.45 -20.05 -0.50
CA MET A 1 23.20 -20.82 -0.52
C MET A 1 22.13 -19.90 0.04
N GLY A 2 21.50 -19.10 -0.82
CA GLY A 2 20.48 -18.14 -0.38
C GLY A 2 19.22 -18.92 -0.04
N SER A 3 18.81 -18.86 1.21
CA SER A 3 17.49 -19.33 1.63
C SER A 3 16.45 -18.56 0.83
N HIS A 4 15.88 -19.21 -0.19
CA HIS A 4 14.58 -18.84 -0.72
C HIS A 4 13.57 -19.11 0.38
N ASP A 5 13.52 -18.22 1.37
CA ASP A 5 12.40 -18.18 2.28
C ASP A 5 11.19 -17.89 1.40
N MET A 6 10.36 -18.92 1.22
CA MET A 6 9.23 -18.88 0.33
C MET A 6 8.22 -17.92 0.95
N MET A 7 8.34 -16.63 0.62
CA MET A 7 7.52 -15.62 1.25
C MET A 7 6.06 -15.87 0.88
N PHE A 8 5.28 -16.29 1.87
CA PHE A 8 3.85 -16.47 1.70
C PHE A 8 3.17 -15.09 1.68
N ILE A 9 2.93 -14.54 0.49
CA ILE A 9 2.07 -13.37 0.33
C ILE A 9 0.63 -13.84 0.40
N ASN A 10 -0.16 -13.27 1.31
CA ASN A 10 -1.58 -13.59 1.39
C ASN A 10 -2.26 -13.25 0.04
N PRO A 11 -2.93 -14.21 -0.63
CA PRO A 11 -3.57 -13.97 -1.93
C PRO A 11 -4.59 -12.81 -1.92
N THR A 12 -5.17 -12.50 -0.76
CA THR A 12 -6.08 -11.36 -0.56
C THR A 12 -5.39 -10.03 -0.84
N ILE A 13 -4.10 -9.91 -0.53
CA ILE A 13 -3.29 -8.71 -0.80
C ILE A 13 -3.14 -8.51 -2.30
N ILE A 14 -2.68 -9.56 -3.01
CA ILE A 14 -2.50 -9.52 -4.46
C ILE A 14 -3.83 -9.19 -5.14
N ARG A 15 -4.92 -9.85 -4.72
CA ARG A 15 -6.27 -9.56 -5.22
C ARG A 15 -6.71 -8.12 -4.94
N SER A 16 -6.43 -7.58 -3.75
CA SER A 16 -6.76 -6.21 -3.35
C SER A 16 -6.04 -5.18 -4.22
N LEU A 17 -4.75 -5.39 -4.47
CA LEU A 17 -3.91 -4.50 -5.27
C LEU A 17 -4.26 -4.61 -6.78
N ASN A 18 -4.48 -5.81 -7.30
CA ASN A 18 -4.87 -6.00 -8.71
C ASN A 18 -6.23 -5.38 -9.04
N LYS A 19 -7.18 -5.37 -8.10
CA LYS A 19 -8.50 -4.75 -8.31
C LYS A 19 -8.53 -3.23 -8.14
N SER A 20 -7.47 -2.60 -7.62
CA SER A 20 -7.46 -1.16 -7.35
C SER A 20 -6.18 -0.48 -7.84
N LYS A 21 -6.31 0.24 -8.96
CA LYS A 21 -5.23 1.10 -9.51
C LYS A 21 -4.79 2.15 -8.50
N LEU A 22 -5.70 2.70 -7.69
CA LEU A 22 -5.36 3.69 -6.68
C LEU A 22 -4.51 3.08 -5.55
N ARG A 23 -4.87 1.88 -5.06
CA ARG A 23 -4.03 1.17 -4.07
C ARG A 23 -2.62 0.91 -4.60
N LYS A 24 -2.49 0.43 -5.85
CA LYS A 24 -1.16 0.24 -6.50
C LYS A 24 -0.35 1.55 -6.54
N ARG A 25 -0.95 2.66 -6.97
CA ARG A 25 -0.26 3.97 -6.98
C ARG A 25 0.20 4.40 -5.59
N ILE A 26 -0.61 4.17 -4.56
CA ILE A 26 -0.26 4.50 -3.17
C ILE A 26 0.94 3.67 -2.70
N VAL A 27 0.89 2.34 -2.85
CA VAL A 27 1.99 1.49 -2.37
C VAL A 27 3.28 1.70 -3.17
N TYR A 28 3.21 1.94 -4.48
CA TYR A 28 4.39 2.25 -5.27
C TYR A 28 5.01 3.59 -4.89
N PHE A 29 4.20 4.62 -4.66
CA PHE A 29 4.73 5.90 -4.18
C PHE A 29 5.36 5.78 -2.79
N LEU A 30 4.70 5.08 -1.85
CA LEU A 30 5.24 4.88 -0.50
C LEU A 30 6.50 4.00 -0.51
N TYR A 31 6.62 3.05 -1.45
CA TYR A 31 7.85 2.30 -1.70
C TYR A 31 8.98 3.23 -2.16
N ASP A 32 8.71 4.12 -3.12
CA ASP A 32 9.73 5.01 -3.69
C ASP A 32 10.28 6.04 -2.69
N VAL A 33 9.53 6.36 -1.63
CA VAL A 33 9.97 7.28 -0.56
C VAL A 33 10.41 6.58 0.73
N HIS A 34 10.31 5.25 0.81
CA HIS A 34 10.75 4.48 1.98
C HIS A 34 12.27 4.68 2.22
N PRO A 35 12.74 4.82 3.49
CA PRO A 35 12.03 4.58 4.75
C PRO A 35 11.25 5.79 5.28
N HIS A 36 11.07 6.86 4.50
CA HIS A 36 10.29 8.01 4.93
C HIS A 36 8.78 7.78 4.75
N GLY A 37 8.00 8.37 5.64
CA GLY A 37 6.55 8.49 5.50
C GLY A 37 6.12 9.83 4.90
N THR A 38 4.82 9.99 4.68
CA THR A 38 4.25 11.22 4.13
C THR A 38 2.88 11.55 4.73
N TYR A 39 2.46 12.81 4.61
CA TYR A 39 1.12 13.24 5.00
C TYR A 39 0.07 12.88 3.93
N LEU A 40 -1.19 12.76 4.35
CA LEU A 40 -2.32 12.47 3.44
C LEU A 40 -2.39 13.46 2.26
N SER A 41 -2.17 14.75 2.51
CA SER A 41 -2.24 15.80 1.50
C SER A 41 -1.18 15.61 0.41
N GLU A 42 0.05 15.32 0.81
CA GLU A 42 1.15 15.08 -0.14
C GLU A 42 0.94 13.77 -0.90
N LEU A 43 0.55 12.71 -0.21
CA LEU A 43 0.22 11.44 -0.84
C LEU A 43 -0.86 11.62 -1.92
N SER A 44 -1.94 12.32 -1.58
CA SER A 44 -3.06 12.61 -2.49
C SER A 44 -2.63 13.39 -3.73
N ARG A 45 -1.78 14.41 -3.54
CA ARG A 45 -1.18 15.18 -4.62
C ARG A 45 -0.35 14.29 -5.56
N ARG A 46 0.49 13.42 -4.98
CA ARG A 46 1.41 12.55 -5.74
C ARG A 46 0.70 11.44 -6.50
N VAL A 47 -0.31 10.82 -5.91
CA VAL A 47 -1.08 9.75 -6.58
C VAL A 47 -2.22 10.28 -7.46
N LYS A 48 -2.40 11.62 -7.52
CA LYS A 48 -3.41 12.31 -8.33
C LYS A 48 -4.82 11.78 -8.03
N SER A 49 -5.21 11.83 -6.76
CA SER A 49 -6.53 11.42 -6.27
C SER A 49 -6.96 12.34 -5.13
N ASP A 50 -8.27 12.47 -4.91
CA ASP A 50 -8.75 13.26 -3.77
C ASP A 50 -8.39 12.59 -2.43
N PRO A 51 -8.24 13.38 -1.35
CA PRO A 51 -7.88 12.86 -0.04
C PRO A 51 -8.84 11.83 0.54
N SER A 52 -10.14 11.90 0.23
CA SER A 52 -11.15 10.98 0.75
C SER A 52 -10.97 9.57 0.17
N ASN A 53 -10.72 9.46 -1.13
CA ASN A 53 -10.44 8.20 -1.81
C ASN A 53 -9.11 7.58 -1.36
N VAL A 54 -8.08 8.41 -1.17
CA VAL A 54 -6.78 7.96 -0.63
C VAL A 54 -6.95 7.46 0.79
N LEU A 55 -7.64 8.21 1.64
CA LEU A 55 -7.91 7.84 3.01
C LEU A 55 -8.74 6.55 3.10
N GLY A 56 -9.74 6.38 2.23
CA GLY A 56 -10.51 5.14 2.12
C GLY A 56 -9.67 3.93 1.71
N CYS A 57 -8.67 4.11 0.84
CA CYS A 57 -7.70 3.05 0.52
C CYS A 57 -6.81 2.70 1.72
N LEU A 58 -6.37 3.71 2.47
CA LEU A 58 -5.44 3.54 3.59
C LEU A 58 -6.09 2.87 4.79
N LYS A 59 -7.23 3.38 5.26
CA LYS A 59 -7.85 2.96 6.54
C LYS A 59 -9.28 2.40 6.43
N GLY A 60 -9.84 2.34 5.22
CA GLY A 60 -11.26 2.04 5.02
C GLY A 60 -12.18 3.23 5.39
N MET A 61 -13.48 3.07 5.14
CA MET A 61 -14.51 4.08 5.44
C MET A 61 -15.78 3.43 5.98
N GLY A 62 -15.70 2.83 7.18
CA GLY A 62 -16.84 2.34 7.97
C GLY A 62 -17.89 1.54 7.18
N ASN A 63 -19.18 1.81 7.43
CA ASN A 63 -20.33 1.04 6.93
C ASN A 63 -20.56 1.06 5.40
N ARG A 64 -19.78 1.82 4.61
CA ARG A 64 -19.89 1.83 3.13
C ARG A 64 -18.82 1.00 2.43
N TYR A 65 -17.73 0.67 3.11
CA TYR A 65 -16.66 -0.19 2.62
C TYR A 65 -16.17 -1.04 3.78
N ASN A 66 -16.57 -2.31 3.76
CA ASN A 66 -15.97 -3.39 4.57
C ASN A 66 -14.46 -3.17 4.69
N GLY A 67 -14.03 -2.68 5.87
CA GLY A 67 -12.67 -2.23 6.16
C GLY A 67 -11.61 -3.34 6.06
N SER A 68 -12.02 -4.58 5.83
CA SER A 68 -11.23 -5.82 5.80
C SER A 68 -10.19 -5.93 4.68
N SER A 69 -9.87 -4.85 3.97
CA SER A 69 -8.84 -4.83 2.94
C SER A 69 -8.19 -3.45 2.74
N SER A 70 -8.24 -2.58 3.75
CA SER A 70 -7.48 -1.33 3.69
C SER A 70 -5.97 -1.62 3.67
N LEU A 71 -5.15 -0.70 3.16
CA LEU A 71 -3.71 -0.92 3.08
C LEU A 71 -3.07 -1.08 4.46
N ILE A 72 -3.64 -0.45 5.50
CA ILE A 72 -3.22 -0.61 6.89
C ILE A 72 -3.64 -1.98 7.43
N GLU A 73 -4.90 -2.39 7.24
CA GLU A 73 -5.39 -3.71 7.70
C GLU A 73 -4.68 -4.88 7.00
N LEU A 74 -4.23 -4.68 5.76
CA LEU A 74 -3.42 -5.64 5.01
C LEU A 74 -1.94 -5.66 5.44
N GLY A 75 -1.54 -4.81 6.40
CA GLY A 75 -0.18 -4.74 6.92
C GLY A 75 0.84 -4.11 5.97
N LEU A 76 0.41 -3.47 4.89
CA LEU A 76 1.30 -2.90 3.87
C LEU A 76 1.78 -1.49 4.23
N VAL A 77 0.97 -0.76 5.00
CA VAL A 77 1.22 0.64 5.36
C VAL A 77 0.99 0.81 6.86
N SER A 78 1.89 1.49 7.55
CA SER A 78 1.69 1.97 8.91
C SER A 78 1.19 3.41 8.91
N CYS A 79 0.57 3.82 10.01
CA CYS A 79 0.11 5.18 10.22
C CYS A 79 0.43 5.62 11.64
N ASP A 80 1.33 6.59 11.79
CA ASP A 80 1.76 7.12 13.07
C ASP A 80 1.37 8.60 13.22
N GLY A 81 1.37 9.09 14.46
CA GLY A 81 1.10 10.51 14.78
C GLY A 81 -0.30 10.80 15.32
N ARG A 82 -0.56 12.09 15.58
CA ARG A 82 -1.82 12.59 16.15
C ARG A 82 -2.80 12.99 15.06
N GLU A 83 -4.08 13.17 15.41
CA GLU A 83 -5.08 13.69 14.48
C GLU A 83 -4.61 15.02 13.85
N GLY A 84 -4.79 15.16 12.53
CA GLY A 84 -4.29 16.29 11.75
C GLY A 84 -2.82 16.22 11.32
N MET A 85 -2.00 15.35 11.93
CA MET A 85 -0.56 15.20 11.61
C MET A 85 -0.16 13.74 11.36
N LYS A 86 -1.09 12.94 10.82
CA LYS A 86 -0.84 11.52 10.51
C LYS A 86 0.19 11.36 9.38
N ILE A 87 1.17 10.51 9.63
CA ILE A 87 2.21 10.12 8.68
C ILE A 87 1.97 8.68 8.27
N TYR A 88 1.87 8.44 6.96
CA TYR A 88 1.69 7.12 6.36
C TYR A 88 3.03 6.64 5.79
N GLN A 89 3.43 5.42 6.15
CA GLN A 89 4.75 4.87 5.80
C GLN A 89 4.62 3.42 5.33
N MET A 90 5.47 3.02 4.39
CA MET A 90 5.59 1.63 3.96
C MET A 90 6.16 0.76 5.09
N THR A 91 5.54 -0.40 5.34
CA THR A 91 6.09 -1.41 6.26
C THR A 91 7.12 -2.29 5.55
N GLU A 92 7.97 -3.01 6.29
CA GLU A 92 8.88 -3.99 5.68
C GLU A 92 8.11 -5.06 4.88
N TYR A 93 6.98 -5.54 5.41
CA TYR A 93 6.13 -6.49 4.70
C TYR A 93 5.57 -5.90 3.39
N GLY A 94 5.08 -4.65 3.44
CA GLY A 94 4.59 -3.94 2.26
C GLY A 94 5.68 -3.73 1.20
N LYS A 95 6.91 -3.44 1.63
CA LYS A 95 8.08 -3.34 0.75
C LYS A 95 8.31 -4.64 0.00
N THR A 96 8.37 -5.77 0.70
CA THR A 96 8.61 -7.07 0.05
C THR A 96 7.46 -7.47 -0.89
N VAL A 97 6.21 -7.12 -0.55
CA VAL A 97 5.07 -7.32 -1.45
C VAL A 97 5.20 -6.48 -2.73
N VAL A 98 5.64 -5.22 -2.63
CA VAL A 98 5.83 -4.35 -3.79
C VAL A 98 6.99 -4.83 -4.68
N GLU A 99 8.08 -5.30 -4.08
CA GLU A 99 9.21 -5.92 -4.80
C GLU A 99 8.72 -7.13 -5.62
N TYR A 100 7.98 -8.04 -4.98
CA TYR A 100 7.37 -9.18 -5.67
C TYR A 100 6.46 -8.77 -6.84
N LEU A 101 5.64 -7.73 -6.67
CA LEU A 101 4.75 -7.24 -7.73
C LEU A 101 5.53 -6.65 -8.91
N LYS A 102 6.63 -5.91 -8.65
CA LYS A 102 7.47 -5.34 -9.71
C LYS A 102 8.18 -6.43 -10.51
N ASP A 103 8.61 -7.49 -9.87
CA ASP A 103 9.23 -8.65 -10.53
C ASP A 103 8.21 -9.42 -11.38
N TYR A 104 7.00 -9.65 -10.84
CA TYR A 104 5.89 -10.27 -11.55
C TYR A 104 5.46 -9.46 -12.79
N ASP A 105 5.23 -8.14 -12.63
CA ASP A 105 4.84 -7.25 -13.73
C ASP A 105 5.94 -7.13 -14.81
N SER A 106 7.21 -7.40 -14.47
CA SER A 106 8.33 -7.42 -15.41
C SER A 106 8.49 -8.76 -16.15
N SER A 107 8.05 -9.86 -15.52
CA SER A 107 8.14 -11.22 -16.06
C SER A 107 6.98 -11.55 -17.01
N ASP A 108 5.81 -10.94 -16.81
CA ASP A 108 4.61 -11.09 -17.66
C ASP A 108 4.67 -10.28 -18.98
N LYS A 109 5.86 -9.83 -19.40
CA LYS A 109 6.10 -9.08 -20.65
C LYS A 109 6.46 -9.94 -21.87
N TRP A 110 6.14 -11.24 -21.87
CA TRP A 110 6.40 -12.17 -22.98
C TRP A 110 5.13 -12.82 -23.51
#